data_AF-A0AAV7PS86-F1
#
_entry.id   AF-A0AAV7PS86-F1
#
_cell.length_a   1.000
_cell.length_b   1.000
_cell.length_c   1.000
_cell.angle_alpha   90.00
_cell.angle_beta   90.00
_cell.angle_gamma   90.00
#
_symmetry.space_group_name_H-M   'P 1'
#
loop_
_entity.id
_entity.type
_entity.pdbx_description
1 polymer ?
#
loop_
_entity_poly.entity_id
_entity_poly.type
_entity_poly.pdbx_seq_one_letter_code
_entity_poly.pdbx_strand_id
1 'polypeptide(L)' 'MNDLQIRMMADFSKETSERRKGFLALRPCLRQLEIKFGLFEPARMWITKNNVSKDFYDPTDLSLYLNSFSDRPMDTASWL' A
#
# COMPACT_ATOMS: atom_id res chain seq x y z
N MET A 1 -36.64 -24.16 17.88
CA MET A 1 -35.91 -22.91 18.13
C MET A 1 -34.76 -22.90 17.14
N ASN A 2 -34.82 -22.07 16.11
CA ASN A 2 -33.78 -22.00 15.09
C ASN A 2 -32.68 -21.05 15.59
N ASP A 3 -31.52 -21.62 15.91
CA ASP A 3 -30.31 -20.91 16.28
C ASP A 3 -29.75 -20.23 15.02
N LEU A 4 -30.03 -18.92 14.87
CA LEU A 4 -29.51 -18.10 13.79
C LEU A 4 -28.01 -17.84 14.05
N GLN A 5 -27.16 -18.71 13.52
CA GLN A 5 -25.71 -18.48 13.51
C GLN A 5 -25.36 -17.28 12.63
N ILE A 6 -25.07 -16.14 13.26
CA ILE A 6 -24.52 -14.96 12.59
C ILE A 6 -23.04 -15.22 12.30
N ARG A 7 -22.67 -15.34 11.03
CA ARG A 7 -21.26 -15.46 10.60
C ARG A 7 -20.72 -14.09 10.21
N MET A 8 -19.82 -13.55 11.03
CA MET A 8 -19.01 -12.39 10.67
C MET A 8 -17.85 -12.87 9.78
N MET A 9 -17.88 -12.54 8.49
CA MET A 9 -16.76 -12.77 7.58
C MET A 9 -16.00 -11.47 7.38
N ALA A 10 -14.68 -11.54 7.22
CA ALA A 10 -13.91 -10.38 6.80
C ALA A 10 -14.42 -9.89 5.44
N ASP A 11 -14.46 -8.57 5.27
CA ASP A 11 -14.91 -7.95 4.02
C ASP A 11 -13.90 -8.24 2.92
N PHE A 12 -14.13 -9.34 2.19
CA PHE A 12 -13.42 -9.66 0.94
C PHE A 12 -14.21 -9.14 -0.26
N SER A 13 -14.78 -7.94 -0.15
CA SER A 13 -15.40 -7.29 -1.30
C SER A 13 -14.37 -7.18 -2.44
N LYS A 14 -14.87 -7.13 -3.68
CA LYS A 14 -14.03 -6.96 -4.86
C LYS A 14 -13.11 -5.74 -4.71
N GLU A 15 -13.63 -4.66 -4.15
CA GLU A 15 -12.91 -3.43 -3.85
C GLU A 15 -11.72 -3.67 -2.89
N THR A 16 -11.92 -4.37 -1.78
CA THR A 16 -10.85 -4.74 -0.84
C THR A 16 -9.77 -5.59 -1.53
N SER A 17 -10.18 -6.54 -2.38
CA SER A 17 -9.24 -7.37 -3.14
C SER A 17 -8.40 -6.56 -4.13
N GLU A 18 -9.02 -5.60 -4.83
CA GLU A 18 -8.34 -4.70 -5.77
C GLU A 18 -7.34 -3.79 -5.04
N ARG A 19 -7.73 -3.21 -3.89
CA ARG A 19 -6.80 -2.42 -3.05
C ARG A 19 -5.59 -3.23 -2.60
N ARG A 20 -5.79 -4.47 -2.13
CA ARG A 20 -4.67 -5.35 -1.75
C ARG A 20 -3.74 -5.65 -2.91
N LYS A 21 -4.27 -5.92 -4.10
CA LYS A 21 -3.45 -6.13 -5.30
C LYS A 21 -2.60 -4.89 -5.59
N GLY A 22 -3.18 -3.70 -5.49
CA GLY A 22 -2.45 -2.43 -5.62
C GLY A 22 -1.30 -2.32 -4.61
N PHE A 23 -1.56 -2.62 -3.33
CA PHE A 23 -0.52 -2.62 -2.29
C PHE A 23 0.57 -3.66 -2.54
N LEU A 24 0.22 -4.86 -3.01
CA LEU A 24 1.18 -5.91 -3.33
C LEU A 24 2.10 -5.52 -4.50
N ALA A 25 1.57 -4.79 -5.48
CA ALA A 25 2.35 -4.28 -6.62
C ALA A 25 3.45 -3.30 -6.21
N LEU A 26 3.31 -2.62 -5.07
CA LEU A 26 4.28 -1.64 -4.56
C LEU A 26 5.40 -2.24 -3.70
N ARG A 27 5.31 -3.53 -3.34
CA ARG A 27 6.33 -4.24 -2.54
C ARG A 27 7.76 -4.17 -3.11
N PRO A 28 7.99 -4.29 -4.43
CA PRO A 28 9.32 -4.15 -5.01
C PRO A 28 9.92 -2.76 -4.74
N CYS A 29 9.14 -1.69 -4.94
CA CYS A 29 9.57 -0.32 -4.67
C CYS A 29 9.88 -0.09 -3.20
N LEU A 30 9.03 -0.61 -2.29
CA LEU A 30 9.26 -0.52 -0.85
C LEU A 30 10.57 -1.20 -0.42
N ARG A 31 10.88 -2.37 -1.01
CA ARG A 31 12.14 -3.09 -0.75
C ARG A 31 13.35 -2.33 -1.29
N GLN A 32 13.26 -1.76 -2.49
CA GLN A 32 14.34 -0.98 -3.10
C GLN A 32 14.67 0.28 -2.28
N LEU A 33 13.66 0.89 -1.66
CA LEU A 33 13.82 2.08 -0.81
C LEU A 33 14.17 1.75 0.65
N GLU A 34 14.46 0.48 0.95
CA GLU A 34 14.75 -0.03 2.29
C GLU A 34 13.68 0.32 3.34
N ILE A 35 12.42 0.40 2.90
CA ILE A 35 11.28 0.73 3.74
C ILE A 35 10.75 -0.55 4.38
N LYS A 36 10.55 -0.55 5.70
CA LYS A 36 9.84 -1.63 6.39
C LYS A 36 8.35 -1.50 6.13
N PHE A 37 7.65 -2.58 5.82
CA PHE A 37 6.23 -2.52 5.51
C PHE A 37 5.45 -3.75 5.99
N GLY A 38 4.14 -3.59 6.17
CA GLY A 38 3.21 -4.65 6.54
C GLY A 38 1.82 -4.39 5.97
N LEU A 39 1.20 -5.43 5.39
CA LEU A 39 -0.16 -5.38 4.86
C LEU A 39 -1.11 -6.02 5.87
N PHE A 40 -2.08 -5.25 6.37
CA PHE A 40 -3.08 -5.64 7.34
C PHE A 40 -4.47 -5.76 6.69
N GLU A 41 -5.31 -6.62 7.27
CA GLU A 41 -6.73 -6.74 6.93
C GLU A 41 -7.48 -5.44 7.26
N PRO A 42 -8.50 -5.03 6.48
CA PRO A 42 -8.93 -5.65 5.21
C PRO A 42 -8.02 -5.29 4.02
N ALA A 43 -7.52 -4.05 3.95
CA ALA A 43 -6.55 -3.57 2.95
C ALA A 43 -5.83 -2.31 3.46
N ARG A 44 -5.02 -2.42 4.52
CA ARG A 44 -4.24 -1.31 5.07
C ARG A 44 -2.75 -1.62 4.97
N MET A 45 -1.98 -0.75 4.33
CA MET A 45 -0.52 -0.87 4.30
C MET A 45 0.12 0.07 5.31
N TRP A 46 0.85 -0.50 6.25
CA TRP A 46 1.75 0.22 7.13
C TRP A 46 3.15 0.25 6.51
N ILE A 47 3.81 1.40 6.58
CA ILE A 47 5.22 1.54 6.21
C ILE A 47 5.99 2.27 7.30
N THR A 48 7.29 2.01 7.40
CA THR A 48 8.21 2.73 8.28
C THR A 48 9.51 3.02 7.56
N LYS A 49 9.87 4.31 7.52
CA LYS A 49 11.12 4.83 6.96
C LYS A 49 11.70 5.84 7.93
N ASN A 50 13.00 5.77 8.21
CA ASN A 50 13.70 6.72 9.10
C ASN A 50 13.02 6.91 10.48
N ASN A 51 12.56 5.81 11.09
CA ASN A 51 11.83 5.81 12.37
C ASN A 51 10.47 6.54 12.34
N VAL A 52 9.98 6.93 11.16
CA VAL A 52 8.65 7.49 10.96
C VAL A 52 7.76 6.41 10.34
N SER A 53 6.68 6.07 11.04
CA SER A 53 5.66 5.14 10.58
C SER A 53 4.48 5.88 10.00
N LYS A 54 3.90 5.35 8.91
CA LYS A 54 2.69 5.89 8.31
C LYS A 54 1.81 4.76 7.77
N ASP A 55 0.50 4.92 7.96
CA ASP A 55 -0.51 4.01 7.45
C ASP A 55 -1.16 4.56 6.19
N PHE A 56 -1.45 3.66 5.25
CA PHE A 56 -2.11 3.93 3.98
C PHE A 56 -3.29 3.00 3.80
N TYR A 57 -4.42 3.58 3.40
CA TYR A 57 -5.66 2.86 3.14
C TYR A 57 -5.96 2.75 1.63
N ASP A 58 -5.28 3.57 0.83
CA ASP A 58 -5.32 3.52 -0.63
C ASP A 58 -3.91 3.29 -1.21
N PRO A 59 -3.76 2.37 -2.19
CA PRO A 59 -2.48 2.13 -2.84
C PRO A 59 -1.98 3.32 -3.68
N THR A 60 -2.87 4.19 -4.16
CA THR A 60 -2.51 5.39 -4.92
C THR A 60 -1.78 6.39 -4.03
N ASP A 61 -2.27 6.62 -2.81
CA ASP A 61 -1.62 7.50 -1.84
C ASP A 61 -0.21 7.02 -1.49
N LEU A 62 -0.05 5.69 -1.33
CA LEU A 62 1.25 5.09 -1.10
C LEU A 62 2.18 5.29 -2.31
N SER A 63 1.68 5.07 -3.52
CA SER A 63 2.46 5.28 -4.75
C SER A 63 2.95 6.72 -4.89
N LEU A 64 2.07 7.71 -4.66
CA LEU A 64 2.43 9.13 -4.66
C LEU A 64 3.48 9.45 -3.60
N TYR A 65 3.33 8.88 -2.40
CA TYR A 65 4.32 9.03 -1.34
C TYR A 65 5.67 8.42 -1.72
N LEU A 66 5.69 7.25 -2.35
CA LEU A 66 6.94 6.62 -2.81
C LEU A 66 7.63 7.41 -3.93
N ASN A 67 6.85 8.01 -4.83
CA ASN A 67 7.39 8.90 -5.87
C ASN A 67 8.10 10.12 -5.27
N SER A 68 7.66 10.63 -4.11
CA SER A 68 8.37 11.74 -3.43
C SER A 68 9.76 11.37 -2.92
N PHE A 69 10.08 10.08 -2.78
CA PHE A 69 11.43 9.63 -2.42
C PHE A 69 12.34 9.36 -3.62
N SER A 70 11.74 9.19 -4.79
CA SER A 70 12.49 9.07 -6.03
C SER A 70 12.90 10.47 -6.47
N ASP A 71 13.76 11.11 -5.69
CA ASP A 71 14.56 12.27 -6.11
C ASP A 71 15.55 11.78 -7.18
N ARG A 72 15.02 11.40 -8.34
CA ARG A 72 15.69 11.69 -9.57
C ARG A 72 15.12 13.03 -9.99
N PRO A 73 15.91 14.12 -10.09
CA PRO A 73 15.51 15.16 -11.00
C PRO A 73 15.20 14.46 -12.31
N MET A 74 13.98 14.65 -12.80
CA MET A 74 13.68 14.35 -14.18
C MET A 74 14.67 15.21 -14.96
N ASP A 75 15.76 14.59 -15.40
CA ASP A 75 16.81 15.23 -16.16
C ASP A 75 16.14 15.66 -17.47
N THR A 76 15.69 16.91 -17.50
CA THR A 76 15.16 17.57 -18.69
C THR A 76 16.31 17.99 -19.62
N ALA A 77 17.49 17.36 -19.54
CA ALA A 77 18.68 17.73 -20.28
C ALA A 77 19.22 16.55 -21.09
N SER A 78 18.40 16.02 -22.01
CA SER A 78 18.91 15.21 -23.12
C SER A 78 17.97 15.17 -24.32
N TRP A 79 17.42 16.32 -24.72
CA TRP A 79 17.02 16.56 -26.12
C TRP A 79 16.96 18.08 -26.32
N LEU A 80 18.09 18.67 -26.74
CA LEU A 80 18.25 19.76 -27.72
C LEU A 80 19.65 20.35 -27.64
#